data_AF-A0AAJ0FUC2-F1
#
_entry.id   AF-A0AAJ0FUC2-F1
#
_cell.length_a   1.000
_cell.length_b   1.000
_cell.length_c   1.000
_cell.angle_alpha   90.00
_cell.angle_beta   90.00
_cell.angle_gamma   90.00
#
_symmetry.space_group_name_H-M   'P 1'
#
loop_
_entity.id
_entity.type
_entity.pdbx_description
1 polymer ?
#
loop_
_entity_poly.entity_id
_entity_poly.type
_entity_poly.pdbx_seq_one_letter_code
_entity_poly.pdbx_strand_id
1 'polypeptide(L)'
;MGIRACRAIRRPFLLLALCFVALFLMYIGIRLTARIQGIFFQHAGVELTQDEVALAFHEPHSRPPTQYIPRIIHQIFHNWHDVDNATMPDIWDEARHSCTSLHPDWEYILWTTGPSREFIHKEYPWYLETYDGLSFPVQRVDALRYFLMRHYGGIYVDLDNGCRTNLEPLLYFPTWLTYGGHGTLSNNILGAQPNHPFWNLVTESLIPYSWKYPLPYLTISFATGQWFLTELWERYHAELADGQPPLTRIMMDGRPGSAPWTFFTATEGGSWSNWDNYVFGWIGTHLVEFVLGIVVFILALAGLLFGFWKFVRFCLVRRKRYQRLPSDKDEETLD
;
A
#
# COMPACT_ATOMS: atom_id res chain seq x y z
N MET A 1 -3.12 35.72 51.08
CA MET A 1 -3.88 35.96 49.83
C MET A 1 -3.23 35.41 48.54
N GLY A 2 -2.03 34.79 48.56
CA GLY A 2 -1.26 34.49 47.33
C GLY A 2 -1.46 33.12 46.63
N ILE A 3 -2.15 32.14 47.22
CA ILE A 3 -2.22 30.76 46.64
C ILE A 3 -3.36 30.61 45.61
N ARG A 4 -4.42 31.43 45.70
CA ARG A 4 -5.56 31.36 44.77
C ARG A 4 -5.26 31.96 43.39
N ALA A 5 -4.40 32.98 43.31
CA ALA A 5 -4.01 33.62 42.05
C ALA A 5 -3.19 32.71 41.13
N CYS A 6 -2.29 31.89 41.69
CA CYS A 6 -1.45 30.97 40.92
C CYS A 6 -2.26 29.78 40.31
N ARG A 7 -3.40 29.42 40.90
CA ARG A 7 -4.34 28.42 40.32
C ARG A 7 -5.21 28.99 39.20
N ALA A 8 -5.52 30.29 39.21
CA ALA A 8 -6.36 30.93 38.22
C ALA A 8 -5.64 31.09 36.87
N ILE A 9 -4.33 31.36 36.89
CA ILE A 9 -3.51 31.51 35.68
C ILE A 9 -3.23 30.15 35.01
N ARG A 10 -3.11 29.04 35.76
CA ARG A 10 -2.83 27.70 35.20
C ARG A 10 -3.99 27.07 34.42
N ARG A 11 -5.23 27.47 34.67
CA ARG A 11 -6.43 26.93 34.00
C ARG A 11 -6.55 27.30 32.51
N PRO A 12 -6.38 28.57 32.09
CA PRO A 12 -6.42 28.92 30.67
C PRO A 12 -5.27 28.30 29.86
N PHE A 13 -4.05 28.21 30.42
CA PHE A 13 -2.93 27.53 29.76
C PHE A 13 -3.19 26.02 29.58
N LEU A 14 -3.77 25.35 30.58
CA LEU A 14 -4.15 23.94 30.47
C LEU A 14 -5.25 23.73 29.42
N LEU A 15 -6.25 24.60 29.38
CA LEU A 15 -7.31 24.55 28.36
C LEU A 15 -6.75 24.78 26.95
N LEU A 16 -5.85 25.74 26.79
CA LEU A 16 -5.21 26.02 25.49
C LEU A 16 -4.33 24.86 25.02
N ALA A 17 -3.58 24.23 25.93
CA ALA A 17 -2.80 23.02 25.63
C ALA A 17 -3.72 21.84 25.24
N LEU A 18 -4.84 21.64 25.93
CA LEU A 18 -5.83 20.60 25.59
C LEU A 18 -6.48 20.88 24.23
N CYS A 19 -6.82 22.14 23.93
CA CYS A 19 -7.33 22.54 22.61
C CYS A 19 -6.30 22.29 21.51
N PHE A 20 -5.03 22.63 21.74
CA PHE A 20 -3.95 22.36 20.77
C PHE A 20 -3.79 20.86 20.51
N VAL A 21 -3.76 20.04 21.57
CA VAL A 21 -3.69 18.57 21.45
C VAL A 21 -4.92 18.04 20.69
N ALA A 22 -6.12 18.53 20.99
CA ALA A 22 -7.33 18.12 20.29
C ALA A 22 -7.30 18.49 18.80
N LEU A 23 -6.88 19.71 18.46
CA LEU A 23 -6.73 20.14 17.07
C LEU A 23 -5.64 19.34 16.33
N PHE A 24 -4.53 19.04 17.00
CA PHE A 24 -3.46 18.23 16.43
C PHE A 24 -3.92 16.78 16.17
N LEU A 25 -4.61 16.16 17.12
CA LEU A 25 -5.20 14.83 16.95
C LEU A 25 -6.27 14.82 15.85
N MET A 26 -7.10 15.87 15.77
CA MET A 26 -8.08 16.03 14.70
C MET A 26 -7.40 16.16 13.34
N TYR A 27 -6.33 16.96 13.24
CA TYR A 27 -5.52 17.08 12.02
C TYR A 27 -4.92 15.73 11.60
N ILE A 28 -4.31 14.99 12.54
CA ILE A 28 -3.80 13.64 12.29
C ILE A 28 -4.94 12.72 11.82
N GLY A 29 -6.09 12.76 12.48
CA GLY A 29 -7.27 11.96 12.14
C GLY A 29 -7.72 12.24 10.71
N ILE A 30 -7.88 13.50 10.33
CA ILE A 30 -8.26 13.91 8.97
C ILE A 30 -7.22 13.42 7.95
N ARG A 31 -5.92 13.60 8.23
CA ARG A 31 -4.85 13.16 7.32
C ARG A 31 -4.82 11.64 7.17
N LEU A 32 -5.04 10.90 8.25
CA LEU A 32 -5.10 9.44 8.23
C LEU A 32 -6.31 8.95 7.45
N THR A 33 -7.50 9.55 7.68
CA THR A 33 -8.72 9.21 6.95
C THR A 33 -8.55 9.49 5.46
N ALA A 34 -7.99 10.65 5.08
CA ALA A 34 -7.73 10.98 3.68
C ALA A 34 -6.75 9.98 3.02
N ARG A 35 -5.70 9.57 3.73
CA ARG A 35 -4.75 8.55 3.24
C ARG A 35 -5.42 7.19 3.05
N ILE A 36 -6.23 6.74 4.01
CA ILE A 36 -7.00 5.49 3.90
C ILE A 36 -7.99 5.58 2.73
N GLN A 37 -8.65 6.73 2.55
CA GLN A 37 -9.56 6.94 1.43
C GLN A 37 -8.85 6.81 0.08
N GLY A 38 -7.71 7.47 -0.10
CA GLY A 38 -6.93 7.37 -1.35
C GLY A 38 -6.38 5.96 -1.63
N ILE A 39 -6.05 5.19 -0.58
CA ILE A 39 -5.48 3.84 -0.76
C ILE A 39 -6.54 2.78 -1.06
N PHE A 40 -7.76 2.87 -0.49
CA PHE A 40 -8.73 1.75 -0.52
C PHE A 40 -10.04 2.03 -1.26
N PHE A 41 -10.26 3.26 -1.73
CA PHE A 41 -11.51 3.66 -2.36
C PHE A 41 -11.27 4.14 -3.80
N GLN A 42 -11.91 5.23 -4.22
CA GLN A 42 -11.75 5.75 -5.57
C GLN A 42 -10.33 6.27 -5.77
N HIS A 43 -9.70 5.86 -6.86
CA HIS A 43 -8.36 6.32 -7.23
C HIS A 43 -8.42 7.40 -8.31
N ALA A 44 -7.40 8.24 -8.34
CA ALA A 44 -7.19 9.20 -9.42
C ALA A 44 -6.86 8.50 -10.75
N GLY A 45 -6.89 9.23 -11.86
CA GLY A 45 -6.60 8.66 -13.17
C GLY A 45 -7.84 8.27 -13.97
N VAL A 46 -7.66 8.09 -15.27
CA VAL A 46 -8.70 7.59 -16.19
C VAL A 46 -8.83 6.09 -16.02
N GLU A 47 -10.04 5.62 -15.74
CA GLU A 47 -10.35 4.19 -15.72
C GLU A 47 -10.81 3.73 -17.11
N LEU A 48 -10.19 2.68 -17.65
CA LEU A 48 -10.56 2.08 -18.92
C LEU A 48 -10.66 0.56 -18.80
N THR A 49 -11.68 -0.03 -19.41
CA THR A 49 -11.76 -1.48 -19.57
C THR A 49 -10.82 -1.96 -20.68
N GLN A 50 -10.46 -3.24 -20.66
CA GLN A 50 -9.55 -3.79 -21.66
C GLN A 50 -10.18 -3.83 -23.06
N ASP A 51 -11.50 -4.05 -23.16
CA ASP A 51 -12.24 -3.97 -24.41
C ASP A 51 -12.35 -2.53 -24.93
N GLU A 52 -12.52 -1.51 -24.08
CA GLU A 52 -12.45 -0.10 -24.50
C GLU A 52 -11.10 0.24 -25.13
N VAL A 53 -10.00 -0.22 -24.51
CA VAL A 53 -8.65 -0.03 -25.06
C VAL A 53 -8.48 -0.75 -26.40
N ALA A 54 -8.95 -2.00 -26.50
CA ALA A 54 -8.86 -2.77 -27.74
C ALA A 54 -9.68 -2.12 -28.88
N LEU A 55 -10.89 -1.66 -28.57
CA LEU A 55 -11.77 -0.97 -29.51
C LEU A 55 -11.13 0.34 -29.99
N ALA A 56 -10.64 1.16 -29.07
CA ALA A 56 -10.01 2.44 -29.39
C ALA A 56 -8.80 2.29 -30.32
N PHE A 57 -8.02 1.21 -30.17
CA PHE A 57 -6.86 0.93 -31.04
C PHE A 57 -7.24 0.54 -32.48
N HIS A 58 -8.41 -0.07 -32.67
CA HIS A 58 -8.89 -0.46 -34.00
C HIS A 58 -9.67 0.65 -34.72
N GLU A 59 -10.04 1.71 -34.02
CA GLU A 59 -10.72 2.84 -34.64
C GLU A 59 -9.80 3.60 -35.62
N PRO A 60 -10.32 4.07 -36.77
CA PRO A 60 -9.53 4.81 -37.72
C PRO A 60 -9.08 6.15 -37.14
N HIS A 61 -7.78 6.29 -36.89
CA HIS A 61 -7.20 7.52 -36.40
C HIS A 61 -6.83 8.48 -37.55
N SER A 62 -7.13 9.76 -37.37
CA SER A 62 -6.76 10.83 -38.32
C SER A 62 -5.25 11.11 -38.35
N ARG A 63 -4.51 10.70 -37.30
CA ARG A 63 -3.05 10.72 -37.20
C ARG A 63 -2.57 9.44 -36.51
N PRO A 64 -1.40 8.90 -36.87
CA PRO A 64 -0.86 7.73 -36.19
C PRO A 64 -0.63 8.07 -34.70
N PRO A 65 -1.14 7.25 -33.77
CA PRO A 65 -0.96 7.51 -32.36
C PRO A 65 0.53 7.37 -31.97
N THR A 66 0.99 8.22 -31.05
CA THR A 66 2.37 8.16 -30.55
C THR A 66 2.53 6.94 -29.65
N GLN A 67 3.44 6.04 -30.00
CA GLN A 67 3.85 4.94 -29.13
C GLN A 67 4.76 5.47 -28.02
N TYR A 68 4.40 5.25 -26.75
CA TYR A 68 5.19 5.68 -25.59
C TYR A 68 5.97 4.54 -24.94
N ILE A 69 5.35 3.35 -24.88
CA ILE A 69 5.93 2.18 -24.22
C ILE A 69 6.72 1.34 -25.25
N PRO A 70 7.99 1.01 -24.96
CA PRO A 70 8.78 0.09 -25.78
C PRO A 70 8.19 -1.32 -25.84
N ARG A 71 8.44 -2.03 -26.94
CA ARG A 71 8.04 -3.45 -27.13
C ARG A 71 8.94 -4.39 -26.34
N ILE A 72 8.87 -4.30 -25.02
CA ILE A 72 9.66 -5.12 -24.09
C ILE A 72 8.68 -5.74 -23.08
N ILE A 73 8.75 -7.06 -22.89
CA ILE A 73 8.05 -7.78 -21.82
C ILE A 73 9.07 -8.17 -20.76
N HIS A 74 8.79 -7.76 -19.52
CA HIS A 74 9.56 -8.15 -18.34
C HIS A 74 8.76 -9.11 -17.49
N GLN A 75 9.40 -10.20 -17.07
CA GLN A 75 8.88 -11.07 -16.00
C GLN A 75 10.01 -11.39 -15.02
N ILE A 76 9.67 -11.62 -13.75
CA ILE A 76 10.67 -11.86 -12.70
C ILE A 76 10.41 -13.23 -12.07
N PHE A 77 11.39 -14.14 -12.17
CA PHE A 77 11.38 -15.43 -11.49
C PHE A 77 12.51 -15.49 -10.47
N HIS A 78 12.19 -15.28 -9.19
CA HIS A 78 13.12 -15.55 -8.11
C HIS A 78 12.72 -16.84 -7.43
N ASN A 79 13.59 -17.84 -7.49
CA ASN A 79 13.36 -19.08 -6.76
C ASN A 79 13.72 -18.88 -5.28
N TRP A 80 12.70 -18.93 -4.43
CA TRP A 80 12.81 -18.70 -2.99
C TRP A 80 13.60 -19.77 -2.24
N HIS A 81 13.70 -20.98 -2.82
CA HIS A 81 14.32 -22.14 -2.20
C HIS A 81 15.75 -22.38 -2.69
N ASP A 82 16.03 -22.03 -3.94
CA ASP A 82 17.33 -22.23 -4.56
C ASP A 82 17.61 -21.09 -5.56
N VAL A 83 18.44 -20.13 -5.14
CA VAL A 83 18.70 -18.90 -5.90
C VAL A 83 19.46 -19.14 -7.21
N ASP A 84 20.16 -20.27 -7.33
CA ASP A 84 20.92 -20.65 -8.52
C ASP A 84 20.07 -21.46 -9.51
N ASN A 85 18.87 -21.88 -9.09
CA ASN A 85 17.95 -22.66 -9.91
C ASN A 85 16.85 -21.80 -10.51
N ALA A 86 16.98 -21.53 -11.81
CA ALA A 86 16.00 -20.80 -12.61
C ALA A 86 14.87 -21.68 -13.21
N THR A 87 14.74 -22.95 -12.77
CA THR A 87 13.66 -23.83 -13.22
C THR A 87 12.33 -23.39 -12.60
N MET A 88 11.42 -22.94 -13.46
CA MET A 88 10.11 -22.43 -13.09
C MET A 88 9.04 -23.53 -13.18
N PRO A 89 7.98 -23.51 -12.35
CA PRO A 89 6.84 -24.41 -12.51
C PRO A 89 6.19 -24.32 -13.90
N ASP A 90 5.78 -25.47 -14.45
CA ASP A 90 5.21 -25.58 -15.80
C ASP A 90 4.02 -24.62 -16.04
N ILE A 91 3.18 -24.43 -15.03
CA ILE A 91 2.00 -23.56 -15.12
C ILE A 91 2.38 -22.07 -15.32
N TRP A 92 3.49 -21.62 -14.73
CA TRP A 92 4.02 -20.27 -14.92
C TRP A 92 4.79 -20.17 -16.25
N ASP A 93 5.43 -21.27 -16.66
CA ASP A 93 6.09 -21.35 -17.97
C ASP A 93 5.08 -21.31 -19.13
N GLU A 94 3.90 -21.94 -18.97
CA GLU A 94 2.79 -21.82 -19.90
C GLU A 94 2.27 -20.39 -19.99
N ALA A 95 2.08 -19.71 -18.84
CA ALA A 95 1.69 -18.31 -18.80
C ALA A 95 2.72 -17.41 -19.51
N ARG A 96 4.02 -17.59 -19.24
CA ARG A 96 5.12 -16.93 -19.97
C ARG A 96 5.07 -17.20 -21.47
N HIS A 97 4.88 -18.45 -21.88
CA HIS A 97 4.82 -18.83 -23.29
C HIS A 97 3.62 -18.19 -24.00
N SER A 98 2.47 -18.05 -23.34
CA SER A 98 1.32 -17.36 -23.91
C SER A 98 1.65 -15.89 -24.30
N CYS A 99 2.47 -15.20 -23.50
CA CYS A 99 2.93 -13.86 -23.83
C CYS A 99 3.99 -13.85 -24.93
N THR A 100 5.05 -14.66 -24.82
CA THR A 100 6.15 -14.65 -25.80
C THR A 100 5.71 -15.12 -27.19
N SER A 101 4.81 -16.10 -27.28
CA SER A 101 4.29 -16.60 -28.57
C SER A 101 3.42 -15.59 -29.31
N LEU A 102 2.69 -14.74 -28.59
CA LEU A 102 1.87 -13.66 -29.18
C LEU A 102 2.70 -12.44 -29.60
N HIS A 103 3.96 -12.34 -29.15
CA HIS A 103 4.82 -11.18 -29.35
C HIS A 103 6.23 -11.58 -29.84
N PRO A 104 6.35 -12.29 -30.99
CA PRO A 104 7.63 -12.79 -31.46
C PRO A 104 8.65 -11.68 -31.81
N ASP A 105 8.16 -10.48 -32.13
CA ASP A 105 8.98 -9.32 -32.48
C ASP A 105 9.31 -8.42 -31.27
N TRP A 106 8.85 -8.77 -30.07
CA TRP A 106 9.11 -8.00 -28.85
C TRP A 106 10.33 -8.57 -28.12
N GLU A 107 11.06 -7.72 -27.43
CA GLU A 107 12.11 -8.18 -26.53
C GLU A 107 11.47 -8.82 -25.30
N TYR A 108 11.95 -10.01 -24.92
CA TYR A 108 11.52 -10.70 -23.72
C TYR A 108 12.69 -10.85 -22.75
N ILE A 109 12.50 -10.40 -21.51
CA ILE A 109 13.53 -10.50 -20.46
C ILE A 109 12.94 -11.19 -19.24
N LEU A 110 13.49 -12.36 -18.91
CA LEU A 110 13.27 -13.04 -17.64
C LEU A 110 14.35 -12.65 -16.63
N TRP A 111 13.93 -12.02 -15.54
CA TRP A 111 14.82 -11.58 -14.47
C TRP A 111 14.89 -12.62 -13.36
N THR A 112 16.07 -13.23 -13.19
CA THR A 112 16.35 -14.15 -12.09
C THR A 112 17.10 -13.46 -10.95
N THR A 113 17.23 -14.11 -9.79
CA THR A 113 17.76 -13.50 -8.56
C THR A 113 19.11 -12.80 -8.75
N GLY A 114 20.08 -13.46 -9.41
CA GLY A 114 21.42 -12.90 -9.67
C GLY A 114 21.39 -11.66 -10.58
N PRO A 115 20.91 -11.78 -11.83
CA PRO A 115 20.77 -10.65 -12.76
C PRO A 115 19.96 -9.48 -12.20
N SER A 116 18.93 -9.77 -11.40
CA SER A 116 18.12 -8.74 -10.73
C SER A 116 18.95 -7.89 -9.78
N ARG A 117 19.72 -8.53 -8.89
CA ARG A 117 20.59 -7.84 -7.94
C ARG A 117 21.73 -7.11 -8.66
N GLU A 118 22.30 -7.72 -9.69
CA GLU A 118 23.37 -7.11 -10.50
C GLU A 118 22.89 -5.83 -11.20
N PHE A 119 21.68 -5.83 -11.75
CA PHE A 119 21.06 -4.65 -12.34
C PHE A 119 20.90 -3.52 -11.33
N ILE A 120 20.38 -3.80 -10.13
CA ILE A 120 20.28 -2.79 -9.07
C ILE A 120 21.67 -2.27 -8.67
N HIS A 121 22.66 -3.15 -8.50
CA HIS A 121 24.03 -2.75 -8.16
C HIS A 121 24.67 -1.83 -9.22
N LYS A 122 24.45 -2.10 -10.51
CA LYS A 122 25.04 -1.31 -11.61
C LYS A 122 24.31 0.00 -11.85
N GLU A 123 22.98 -0.04 -11.98
CA GLU A 123 22.19 1.10 -12.44
C GLU A 123 21.68 1.98 -11.29
N TYR A 124 21.50 1.39 -10.10
CA TYR A 124 20.94 2.07 -8.92
C TYR A 124 21.73 1.74 -7.64
N PRO A 125 23.07 1.94 -7.62
CA PRO A 125 23.90 1.54 -6.48
C PRO A 125 23.47 2.17 -5.15
N TRP A 126 22.83 3.35 -5.19
CA TRP A 126 22.26 4.03 -4.03
C TRP A 126 21.12 3.27 -3.36
N TYR A 127 20.47 2.33 -4.05
CA TYR A 127 19.38 1.52 -3.51
C TYR A 127 19.81 0.12 -3.08
N LEU A 128 21.03 -0.32 -3.42
CA LEU A 128 21.44 -1.71 -3.23
C LEU A 128 21.39 -2.16 -1.76
N GLU A 129 21.83 -1.32 -0.82
CA GLU A 129 21.78 -1.66 0.61
C GLU A 129 20.34 -1.88 1.08
N THR A 130 19.40 -1.03 0.65
CA THR A 130 17.99 -1.21 0.96
C THR A 130 17.44 -2.48 0.31
N TYR A 131 17.76 -2.73 -0.98
CA TYR A 131 17.33 -3.92 -1.71
C TYR A 131 17.76 -5.22 -1.02
N ASP A 132 19.03 -5.31 -0.62
CA ASP A 132 19.58 -6.45 0.11
C ASP A 132 18.98 -6.57 1.52
N GLY A 133 18.63 -5.44 2.15
CA GLY A 133 18.05 -5.37 3.50
C GLY A 133 16.54 -5.68 3.60
N LEU A 134 15.84 -5.83 2.47
CA LEU A 134 14.42 -6.19 2.43
C LEU A 134 14.20 -7.58 3.04
N SER A 135 13.27 -7.64 4.01
CA SER A 135 13.06 -8.83 4.84
C SER A 135 12.44 -9.99 4.07
N PHE A 136 11.55 -9.70 3.12
CA PHE A 136 10.80 -10.71 2.38
C PHE A 136 11.25 -10.74 0.92
N PRO A 137 11.49 -11.92 0.32
CA PRO A 137 11.92 -12.03 -1.07
C PRO A 137 10.99 -11.35 -2.08
N VAL A 138 9.67 -11.41 -1.86
CA VAL A 138 8.68 -10.73 -2.72
C VAL A 138 8.89 -9.21 -2.78
N GLN A 139 9.39 -8.58 -1.70
CA GLN A 139 9.65 -7.14 -1.71
C GLN A 139 10.76 -6.76 -2.70
N ARG A 140 11.73 -7.66 -2.90
CA ARG A 140 12.79 -7.46 -3.91
C ARG A 140 12.22 -7.54 -5.33
N VAL A 141 11.25 -8.42 -5.56
CA VAL A 141 10.57 -8.52 -6.86
C VAL A 141 9.68 -7.31 -7.11
N ASP A 142 8.89 -6.89 -6.12
CA ASP A 142 8.08 -5.67 -6.16
C ASP A 142 8.94 -4.43 -6.45
N ALA A 143 10.06 -4.26 -5.73
CA ALA A 143 10.95 -3.12 -5.96
C ALA A 143 11.58 -3.19 -7.36
N LEU A 144 12.06 -4.37 -7.77
CA LEU A 144 12.73 -4.56 -9.05
C LEU A 144 11.83 -4.15 -10.21
N ARG A 145 10.57 -4.60 -10.25
CA ARG A 145 9.66 -4.24 -11.36
C ARG A 145 9.51 -2.73 -11.52
N TYR A 146 9.54 -1.95 -10.43
CA TYR A 146 9.51 -0.48 -10.52
C TYR A 146 10.78 0.11 -11.13
N PHE A 147 11.95 -0.43 -10.80
CA PHE A 147 13.21 -0.03 -11.43
C PHE A 147 13.28 -0.43 -12.90
N LEU A 148 12.69 -1.56 -13.29
CA LEU A 148 12.56 -1.95 -14.69
C LEU A 148 11.68 -0.97 -15.46
N MET A 149 10.50 -0.62 -14.92
CA MET A 149 9.61 0.40 -15.50
C MET A 149 10.31 1.76 -15.63
N ARG A 150 11.09 2.17 -14.64
CA ARG A 150 11.89 3.41 -14.72
C ARG A 150 12.98 3.34 -15.79
N HIS A 151 13.74 2.25 -15.84
CA HIS A 151 14.95 2.16 -16.66
C HIS A 151 14.64 1.84 -18.12
N TYR A 152 13.93 0.73 -18.36
CA TYR A 152 13.66 0.19 -19.69
C TYR A 152 12.30 0.60 -20.23
N GLY A 153 11.36 0.98 -19.35
CA GLY A 153 9.94 1.04 -19.71
C GLY A 153 9.39 -0.36 -19.97
N GLY A 154 8.52 -0.48 -20.97
CA GLY A 154 7.94 -1.76 -21.38
C GLY A 154 6.71 -2.16 -20.58
N ILE A 155 6.35 -3.44 -20.68
CA ILE A 155 5.26 -4.05 -19.93
C ILE A 155 5.85 -5.10 -18.99
N TYR A 156 5.57 -4.94 -17.70
CA TYR A 156 5.83 -5.99 -16.71
C TYR A 156 4.58 -6.86 -16.54
N VAL A 157 4.77 -8.18 -16.42
CA VAL A 157 3.70 -9.16 -16.18
C VAL A 157 4.17 -10.16 -15.12
N ASP A 158 3.46 -10.29 -14.00
CA ASP A 158 3.71 -11.36 -13.03
C ASP A 158 3.61 -12.75 -13.69
N LEU A 159 4.32 -13.74 -13.16
CA LEU A 159 4.39 -15.09 -13.75
C LEU A 159 3.13 -15.94 -13.56
N ASP A 160 2.26 -15.52 -12.64
CA ASP A 160 0.90 -16.05 -12.51
C ASP A 160 -0.11 -15.32 -13.43
N ASN A 161 0.38 -14.46 -14.34
CA ASN A 161 -0.40 -13.85 -15.41
C ASN A 161 0.15 -14.21 -16.80
N GLY A 162 -0.77 -14.47 -17.72
CA GLY A 162 -0.47 -14.74 -19.12
C GLY A 162 -1.12 -13.74 -20.06
N CYS A 163 -0.90 -13.91 -21.36
CA CYS A 163 -1.45 -13.07 -22.41
C CYS A 163 -2.49 -13.85 -23.22
N ARG A 164 -3.65 -13.24 -23.40
CA ARG A 164 -4.76 -13.78 -24.22
C ARG A 164 -4.73 -13.23 -25.63
N THR A 165 -4.35 -11.96 -25.79
CA THR A 165 -4.27 -11.27 -27.07
C THR A 165 -3.02 -10.39 -27.13
N ASN A 166 -2.79 -9.76 -28.28
CA ASN A 166 -1.65 -8.87 -28.49
C ASN A 166 -1.80 -7.60 -27.61
N LEU A 167 -0.71 -7.22 -26.93
CA LEU A 167 -0.62 -6.10 -25.98
C LEU A 167 -0.26 -4.76 -26.67
N GLU A 168 -0.06 -4.72 -27.98
CA GLU A 168 0.22 -3.51 -28.76
C GLU A 168 -0.75 -2.34 -28.44
N PRO A 169 -2.08 -2.56 -28.24
CA PRO A 169 -3.00 -1.47 -27.86
C PRO A 169 -2.60 -0.72 -26.58
N LEU A 170 -1.88 -1.38 -25.67
CA LEU A 170 -1.47 -0.80 -24.39
C LEU A 170 -0.24 0.10 -24.51
N LEU A 171 0.44 0.13 -25.66
CA LEU A 171 1.69 0.89 -25.83
C LEU A 171 1.50 2.40 -26.03
N TYR A 172 0.26 2.84 -26.22
CA TYR A 172 -0.11 4.21 -26.56
C TYR A 172 -0.50 5.05 -25.33
N PHE A 173 -0.34 4.49 -24.14
CA PHE A 173 -0.45 5.18 -22.86
C PHE A 173 0.94 5.37 -22.26
N PRO A 174 1.33 6.56 -21.80
CA PRO A 174 2.69 6.81 -21.29
C PRO A 174 3.01 6.03 -20.01
N THR A 175 2.01 5.75 -19.18
CA THR A 175 2.12 4.89 -18.00
C THR A 175 0.73 4.43 -17.61
N TRP A 176 0.61 3.16 -17.21
CA TRP A 176 -0.63 2.62 -16.69
C TRP A 176 -0.39 1.50 -15.67
N LEU A 177 -1.37 1.34 -14.78
CA LEU A 177 -1.45 0.27 -13.80
C LEU A 177 -2.73 -0.53 -13.99
N THR A 178 -2.79 -1.74 -13.46
CA THR A 178 -4.03 -2.52 -13.42
C THR A 178 -4.83 -2.27 -12.15
N TYR A 179 -6.17 -2.41 -12.25
CA TYR A 179 -7.07 -2.21 -11.12
C TYR A 179 -8.17 -3.28 -11.08
N GLY A 180 -8.32 -3.94 -9.94
CA GLY A 180 -9.34 -4.97 -9.72
C GLY A 180 -10.76 -4.44 -9.45
N GLY A 181 -10.97 -3.12 -9.50
CA GLY A 181 -12.28 -2.49 -9.29
C GLY A 181 -12.65 -2.18 -7.84
N HIS A 182 -11.89 -2.67 -6.86
CA HIS A 182 -12.00 -2.26 -5.44
C HIS A 182 -10.67 -2.36 -4.71
N GLY A 183 -10.58 -1.62 -3.60
CA GLY A 183 -9.43 -1.69 -2.71
C GLY A 183 -8.30 -0.87 -3.30
N THR A 184 -7.17 -1.51 -3.54
CA THR A 184 -5.92 -0.85 -3.98
C THR A 184 -5.68 -1.10 -5.47
N LEU A 185 -4.83 -0.28 -6.09
CA LEU A 185 -4.28 -0.59 -7.41
C LEU A 185 -3.39 -1.82 -7.33
N SER A 186 -3.36 -2.59 -8.41
CA SER A 186 -2.56 -3.81 -8.48
C SER A 186 -1.16 -3.49 -8.97
N ASN A 187 -0.17 -4.20 -8.43
CA ASN A 187 1.23 -4.06 -8.84
C ASN A 187 1.72 -5.29 -9.65
N ASN A 188 0.81 -6.09 -10.19
CA ASN A 188 1.08 -7.36 -10.88
C ASN A 188 1.35 -7.20 -12.39
N ILE A 189 0.74 -6.20 -13.03
CA ILE A 189 0.94 -5.88 -14.44
C ILE A 189 1.07 -4.36 -14.58
N LEU A 190 2.16 -3.90 -15.20
CA LEU A 190 2.53 -2.48 -15.24
C LEU A 190 2.94 -2.10 -16.67
N GLY A 191 2.61 -0.89 -17.10
CA GLY A 191 3.10 -0.33 -18.35
C GLY A 191 3.80 1.00 -18.14
N ALA A 192 4.94 1.19 -18.81
CA ALA A 192 5.78 2.36 -18.60
C ALA A 192 6.50 2.85 -19.86
N GLN A 193 6.40 4.15 -20.09
CA GLN A 193 7.42 4.88 -20.82
C GLN A 193 8.70 4.95 -19.95
N PRO A 194 9.90 4.74 -20.54
CA PRO A 194 11.16 4.86 -19.83
C PRO A 194 11.30 6.24 -19.19
N ASN A 195 11.80 6.27 -17.96
CA ASN A 195 12.09 7.46 -17.17
C ASN A 195 10.87 8.39 -16.99
N HIS A 196 9.65 7.86 -17.06
CA HIS A 196 8.44 8.65 -16.81
C HIS A 196 8.44 9.17 -15.35
N PRO A 197 8.02 10.44 -15.10
CA PRO A 197 8.10 11.06 -13.77
C PRO A 197 7.42 10.26 -12.64
N PHE A 198 6.34 9.55 -12.94
CA PHE A 198 5.71 8.64 -11.99
C PHE A 198 6.67 7.55 -11.48
N TRP A 199 7.41 6.87 -12.35
CA TRP A 199 8.31 5.79 -11.95
C TRP A 199 9.57 6.31 -11.23
N ASN A 200 9.98 7.55 -11.54
CA ASN A 200 11.01 8.25 -10.77
C ASN A 200 10.52 8.50 -9.33
N LEU A 201 9.31 9.04 -9.17
CA LEU A 201 8.69 9.22 -7.86
C LEU A 201 8.57 7.88 -7.10
N VAL A 202 8.14 6.82 -7.77
CA VAL A 202 8.01 5.48 -7.18
C VAL A 202 9.34 4.97 -6.65
N THR A 203 10.35 4.90 -7.51
CA THR A 203 11.66 4.34 -7.13
C THR A 203 12.40 5.18 -6.09
N GLU A 204 12.33 6.51 -6.17
CA GLU A 204 13.00 7.42 -5.22
C GLU A 204 12.32 7.46 -3.85
N SER A 205 11.07 7.00 -3.76
CA SER A 205 10.32 6.93 -2.50
C SER A 205 10.47 5.59 -1.77
N LEU A 206 11.12 4.57 -2.33
CA LEU A 206 11.16 3.22 -1.72
C LEU A 206 11.86 3.18 -0.35
N ILE A 207 13.00 3.87 -0.20
CA ILE A 207 13.83 3.85 1.01
C ILE A 207 13.05 4.27 2.27
N PRO A 208 12.36 5.42 2.32
CA PRO A 208 11.61 5.81 3.51
C PRO A 208 10.42 4.89 3.84
N TYR A 209 9.96 4.08 2.89
CA TYR A 209 8.84 3.15 3.08
C TYR A 209 9.29 1.74 3.49
N SER A 210 10.59 1.41 3.43
CA SER A 210 11.13 0.07 3.74
C SER A 210 11.15 -0.28 5.25
N TRP A 211 10.14 0.15 5.99
CA TRP A 211 9.97 -0.12 7.41
C TRP A 211 9.53 -1.57 7.68
N LYS A 212 9.96 -2.13 8.81
CA LYS A 212 9.60 -3.49 9.25
C LYS A 212 8.46 -3.41 10.25
N TYR A 213 7.25 -3.78 9.82
CA TYR A 213 6.09 -3.89 10.70
C TYR A 213 6.02 -5.29 11.33
N PRO A 214 5.36 -5.45 12.49
CA PRO A 214 5.20 -6.77 13.12
C PRO A 214 4.44 -7.79 12.27
N LEU A 215 3.59 -7.32 11.35
CA LEU A 215 2.80 -8.18 10.45
C LEU A 215 3.47 -8.24 9.06
N PRO A 216 3.82 -9.44 8.54
CA PRO A 216 4.41 -9.62 7.21
C PRO A 216 3.63 -8.94 6.08
N TYR A 217 2.31 -9.13 6.01
CA TYR A 217 1.45 -8.54 4.99
C TYR A 217 1.50 -7.01 4.99
N LEU A 218 1.51 -6.39 6.17
CA LEU A 218 1.68 -4.93 6.29
C LEU A 218 3.07 -4.50 5.83
N THR A 219 4.11 -5.24 6.22
CA THR A 219 5.49 -4.96 5.79
C THR A 219 5.64 -5.03 4.28
N ILE A 220 5.09 -6.06 3.65
CA ILE A 220 5.14 -6.24 2.20
C ILE A 220 4.33 -5.14 1.51
N SER A 221 3.06 -4.98 1.90
CA SER A 221 2.12 -4.05 1.24
C SER A 221 2.55 -2.59 1.33
N PHE A 222 3.05 -2.13 2.48
CA PHE A 222 3.47 -0.73 2.67
C PHE A 222 4.88 -0.41 2.17
N ALA A 223 5.80 -1.38 2.14
CA ALA A 223 7.18 -1.09 1.75
C ALA A 223 7.35 -1.03 0.23
N THR A 224 6.81 -2.03 -0.46
CA THR A 224 7.04 -2.21 -1.90
C THR A 224 5.78 -2.70 -2.63
N GLY A 225 4.77 -3.18 -1.91
CA GLY A 225 3.59 -3.79 -2.51
C GLY A 225 2.54 -2.81 -3.02
N GLN A 226 1.33 -3.33 -3.24
CA GLN A 226 0.19 -2.58 -3.79
C GLN A 226 -0.20 -1.31 -3.02
N TRP A 227 -0.07 -1.27 -1.68
CA TRP A 227 -0.45 -0.08 -0.91
C TRP A 227 0.55 1.06 -1.09
N PHE A 228 1.84 0.73 -1.14
CA PHE A 228 2.91 1.66 -1.50
C PHE A 228 2.67 2.27 -2.89
N LEU A 229 2.44 1.42 -3.89
CA LEU A 229 2.24 1.88 -5.26
C LEU A 229 0.99 2.75 -5.40
N THR A 230 -0.11 2.36 -4.76
CA THR A 230 -1.37 3.12 -4.77
C THR A 230 -1.19 4.49 -4.11
N GLU A 231 -0.48 4.57 -2.99
CA GLU A 231 -0.20 5.86 -2.33
C GLU A 231 0.60 6.80 -3.24
N LEU A 232 1.59 6.29 -3.96
CA LEU A 232 2.38 7.12 -4.88
C LEU A 232 1.63 7.47 -6.16
N TRP A 233 0.69 6.62 -6.60
CA TRP A 233 -0.24 6.96 -7.67
C TRP A 233 -1.11 8.14 -7.29
N GLU A 234 -1.73 8.11 -6.10
CA GLU A 234 -2.53 9.23 -5.60
C GLU A 234 -1.71 10.51 -5.42
N ARG A 235 -0.51 10.37 -4.85
CA ARG A 235 0.40 11.51 -4.67
C ARG A 235 0.80 12.14 -6.00
N TYR A 236 1.16 11.32 -6.99
CA TYR A 236 1.52 11.81 -8.32
C TYR A 236 0.38 12.64 -8.93
N HIS A 237 -0.84 12.13 -8.89
CA HIS A 237 -2.01 12.82 -9.42
C HIS A 237 -2.35 14.10 -8.65
N ALA A 238 -2.18 14.10 -7.32
CA ALA A 238 -2.38 15.29 -6.50
C ALA A 238 -1.34 16.40 -6.75
N GLU A 239 -0.16 16.04 -7.29
CA GLU A 239 0.93 16.96 -7.62
C GLU A 239 0.96 17.34 -9.12
N LEU A 240 0.04 16.81 -9.95
CA LEU A 240 -0.05 17.18 -11.36
C LEU A 240 -0.36 18.66 -11.54
N ALA A 241 0.33 19.31 -12.47
CA ALA A 241 0.05 20.69 -12.84
C ALA A 241 -1.25 20.78 -13.66
N ASP A 242 -1.93 21.93 -13.57
CA ASP A 242 -3.15 22.19 -14.32
C ASP A 242 -2.98 21.92 -15.82
N GLY A 243 -3.84 21.08 -16.37
CA GLY A 243 -3.85 20.71 -17.79
C GLY A 243 -2.93 19.56 -18.18
N GLN A 244 -2.16 18.97 -17.25
CA GLN A 244 -1.48 17.70 -17.52
C GLN A 244 -2.49 16.54 -17.55
N PRO A 245 -2.40 15.63 -18.55
CA PRO A 245 -3.33 14.52 -18.64
C PRO A 245 -3.08 13.55 -17.46
N PRO A 246 -4.15 13.08 -16.81
CA PRO A 246 -4.03 12.05 -15.78
C PRO A 246 -3.60 10.70 -16.40
N LEU A 247 -3.00 9.83 -15.59
CA LEU A 247 -2.58 8.49 -16.03
C LEU A 247 -3.76 7.52 -16.07
N THR A 248 -3.55 6.36 -16.70
CA THR A 248 -4.60 5.39 -16.99
C THR A 248 -4.54 4.18 -16.07
N ARG A 249 -5.70 3.71 -15.63
CA ARG A 249 -5.90 2.44 -14.92
C ARG A 249 -6.66 1.48 -15.83
N ILE A 250 -6.07 0.30 -16.03
CA ILE A 250 -6.64 -0.75 -16.88
C ILE A 250 -7.39 -1.75 -16.01
N MET A 251 -8.69 -1.93 -16.28
CA MET A 251 -9.54 -2.76 -15.44
C MET A 251 -9.22 -4.25 -15.60
N MET A 252 -9.12 -4.92 -14.45
CA MET A 252 -8.97 -6.37 -14.29
C MET A 252 -9.94 -6.87 -13.23
N ASP A 253 -11.18 -6.37 -13.23
CA ASP A 253 -12.20 -6.82 -12.30
C ASP A 253 -12.69 -8.22 -12.68
N GLY A 254 -12.63 -9.16 -11.75
CA GLY A 254 -13.05 -10.55 -11.94
C GLY A 254 -14.46 -10.86 -11.44
N ARG A 255 -15.21 -9.86 -10.94
CA ARG A 255 -16.51 -10.10 -10.29
C ARG A 255 -17.64 -10.30 -11.31
N PRO A 256 -18.71 -11.02 -10.93
CA PRO A 256 -19.87 -11.21 -11.81
C PRO A 256 -20.44 -9.89 -12.32
N GLY A 257 -20.62 -9.77 -13.64
CA GLY A 257 -21.14 -8.58 -14.30
C GLY A 257 -20.08 -7.55 -14.73
N SER A 258 -18.81 -7.79 -14.44
CA SER A 258 -17.70 -6.93 -14.89
C SER A 258 -17.33 -7.19 -16.36
N ALA A 259 -16.69 -6.22 -17.01
CA ALA A 259 -16.17 -6.37 -18.36
C ALA A 259 -15.16 -7.53 -18.44
N PRO A 260 -15.19 -8.33 -19.53
CA PRO A 260 -14.26 -9.46 -19.68
C PRO A 260 -12.82 -8.97 -19.85
N TRP A 261 -11.86 -9.78 -19.40
CA TRP A 261 -10.44 -9.50 -19.67
C TRP A 261 -10.11 -9.84 -21.12
N THR A 262 -9.59 -8.87 -21.86
CA THR A 262 -9.26 -9.00 -23.29
C THR A 262 -7.80 -9.38 -23.51
N PHE A 263 -6.88 -8.76 -22.77
CA PHE A 263 -5.44 -8.85 -22.99
C PHE A 263 -4.78 -9.94 -22.15
N PHE A 264 -5.27 -10.18 -20.94
CA PHE A 264 -4.55 -10.99 -19.95
C PHE A 264 -5.35 -12.23 -19.50
N THR A 265 -4.62 -13.20 -18.97
CA THR A 265 -5.14 -14.35 -18.22
C THR A 265 -4.52 -14.39 -16.83
N ALA A 266 -5.16 -15.08 -15.90
CA ALA A 266 -4.60 -15.39 -14.58
C ALA A 266 -4.54 -16.90 -14.40
N THR A 267 -3.51 -17.35 -13.70
CA THR A 267 -3.32 -18.73 -13.25
C THR A 267 -3.06 -18.75 -11.74
N GLU A 268 -2.71 -19.91 -11.19
CA GLU A 268 -2.44 -20.06 -9.77
C GLU A 268 -1.17 -19.27 -9.35
N GLY A 269 -1.37 -18.40 -8.36
CA GLY A 269 -0.38 -17.46 -7.85
C GLY A 269 -0.21 -17.53 -6.34
N GLY A 270 0.26 -16.42 -5.73
CA GLY A 270 0.31 -16.28 -4.27
C GLY A 270 1.47 -16.99 -3.58
N SER A 271 2.60 -17.18 -4.27
CA SER A 271 3.82 -17.81 -3.73
C SER A 271 4.44 -17.12 -2.51
N TRP A 272 3.99 -15.89 -2.20
CA TRP A 272 4.41 -15.10 -1.05
C TRP A 272 3.40 -15.13 0.11
N SER A 273 2.24 -15.78 -0.07
CA SER A 273 1.18 -15.80 0.93
C SER A 273 1.69 -16.36 2.26
N ASN A 274 1.29 -15.72 3.35
CA ASN A 274 1.70 -16.02 4.71
C ASN A 274 0.48 -16.13 5.63
N TRP A 275 0.65 -16.58 6.87
CA TRP A 275 -0.46 -16.87 7.79
C TRP A 275 -1.41 -15.67 8.00
N ASP A 276 -0.88 -14.45 7.95
CA ASP A 276 -1.62 -13.22 8.15
C ASP A 276 -2.45 -12.81 6.92
N ASN A 277 -2.17 -13.35 5.74
CA ASN A 277 -3.01 -13.14 4.55
C ASN A 277 -4.43 -13.68 4.78
N TYR A 278 -4.57 -14.81 5.47
CA TYR A 278 -5.88 -15.36 5.85
C TYR A 278 -6.63 -14.44 6.82
N VAL A 279 -5.90 -13.81 7.76
CA VAL A 279 -6.49 -12.85 8.71
C VAL A 279 -6.97 -11.60 7.99
N PHE A 280 -6.14 -11.01 7.12
CA PHE A 280 -6.53 -9.82 6.35
C PHE A 280 -7.63 -10.13 5.32
N GLY A 281 -7.61 -11.31 4.69
CA GLY A 281 -8.71 -11.76 3.82
C GLY A 281 -10.02 -11.92 4.58
N TRP A 282 -9.99 -12.46 5.79
CA TRP A 282 -11.16 -12.54 6.67
C TRP A 282 -11.65 -11.14 7.08
N ILE A 283 -10.74 -10.23 7.46
CA ILE A 283 -11.08 -8.84 7.80
C ILE A 283 -11.74 -8.14 6.60
N GLY A 284 -11.20 -8.31 5.39
CA GLY A 284 -11.76 -7.69 4.18
C GLY A 284 -13.19 -8.16 3.88
N THR A 285 -13.47 -9.45 4.09
CA THR A 285 -14.81 -10.03 3.88
C THR A 285 -15.80 -9.72 5.01
N HIS A 286 -15.32 -9.41 6.21
CA HIS A 286 -16.13 -9.16 7.41
C HIS A 286 -15.85 -7.77 8.01
N LEU A 287 -15.62 -6.77 7.15
CA LEU A 287 -15.12 -5.46 7.58
C LEU A 287 -16.07 -4.78 8.56
N VAL A 288 -17.38 -4.89 8.34
CA VAL A 288 -18.39 -4.27 9.20
C VAL A 288 -18.40 -4.92 10.58
N GLU A 289 -18.39 -6.25 10.63
CA GLU A 289 -18.35 -7.04 11.86
C GLU A 289 -17.07 -6.77 12.65
N PHE A 290 -15.94 -6.70 11.95
CA PHE A 290 -14.65 -6.41 12.56
C PHE A 290 -14.61 -5.00 13.17
N VAL A 291 -15.08 -3.98 12.45
CA VAL A 291 -15.15 -2.60 12.97
C VAL A 291 -16.10 -2.51 14.17
N LEU A 292 -17.28 -3.15 14.11
CA LEU A 292 -18.19 -3.22 15.25
C LEU A 292 -17.55 -3.91 16.46
N GLY A 293 -16.83 -5.01 16.24
CA GLY A 293 -16.07 -5.71 17.28
C GLY A 293 -15.02 -4.81 17.95
N ILE A 294 -14.27 -4.04 17.18
CA ILE A 294 -13.29 -3.07 17.70
C ILE A 294 -14.00 -1.99 18.52
N VAL A 295 -15.11 -1.43 18.04
CA VAL A 295 -15.85 -0.38 18.77
C VAL A 295 -16.35 -0.92 20.11
N VAL A 296 -16.95 -2.13 20.12
CA VAL A 296 -17.40 -2.78 21.36
C VAL A 296 -16.23 -3.02 22.32
N PHE A 297 -15.10 -3.50 21.81
CA PHE A 297 -13.90 -3.72 22.61
C PHE A 297 -13.36 -2.43 23.23
N ILE A 298 -13.27 -1.34 22.46
CA ILE A 298 -12.83 -0.02 22.95
C ILE A 298 -13.78 0.51 24.03
N LEU A 299 -15.10 0.39 23.82
CA LEU A 299 -16.10 0.82 24.79
C LEU A 299 -16.02 -0.01 26.09
N ALA A 300 -15.82 -1.32 25.98
CA ALA A 300 -15.62 -2.20 27.14
C ALA A 300 -14.35 -1.83 27.91
N LEU A 301 -13.24 -1.60 27.22
CA LEU A 301 -11.97 -1.19 27.82
C LEU A 301 -12.09 0.18 28.51
N ALA A 302 -12.75 1.15 27.87
CA ALA A 302 -13.02 2.45 28.46
C ALA A 302 -13.89 2.34 29.72
N GLY A 303 -14.91 1.46 29.70
CA GLY A 303 -15.72 1.14 30.87
C GLY A 303 -14.91 0.55 32.02
N LEU A 304 -14.01 -0.41 31.74
CA LEU A 304 -13.11 -1.00 32.74
C LEU A 304 -12.15 0.04 33.33
N LEU A 305 -11.54 0.87 32.50
CA LEU A 305 -10.64 1.94 32.94
C LEU A 305 -11.37 2.99 33.79
N PHE A 306 -12.61 3.35 33.42
CA PHE A 306 -13.44 4.26 34.21
C PHE A 306 -13.84 3.66 35.55
N GLY A 307 -14.22 2.38 35.57
CA GLY A 307 -14.51 1.62 36.79
C GLY A 307 -13.31 1.56 37.73
N PHE A 308 -12.13 1.25 37.19
CA PHE A 308 -10.88 1.25 37.93
C PHE A 308 -10.53 2.64 38.49
N TRP A 309 -10.69 3.70 37.68
CA TRP A 309 -10.49 5.08 38.14
C TRP A 309 -11.43 5.47 39.29
N LYS A 310 -12.72 5.11 39.18
CA LYS A 310 -13.71 5.31 40.25
C LYS A 310 -13.31 4.57 41.53
N PHE A 311 -12.86 3.31 41.40
CA PHE A 311 -12.38 2.49 42.52
C PHE A 311 -11.16 3.12 43.20
N VAL A 312 -10.13 3.50 42.44
CA VAL A 312 -8.93 4.17 42.98
C VAL A 312 -9.31 5.48 43.68
N ARG A 313 -10.20 6.28 43.07
CA ARG A 313 -10.67 7.53 43.68
C ARG A 313 -11.44 7.27 44.98
N PHE A 314 -12.28 6.23 45.03
CA PHE A 314 -12.97 5.82 46.24
C PHE A 314 -11.98 5.41 47.35
N CYS A 315 -10.99 4.58 47.04
CA CYS A 315 -9.93 4.19 48.00
C CYS A 315 -9.14 5.40 48.52
N LEU A 316 -8.79 6.35 47.65
CA LEU A 316 -8.07 7.57 48.04
C LEU A 316 -8.91 8.51 48.93
N VAL A 317 -10.21 8.65 48.65
CA VAL A 317 -11.13 9.42 49.50
C VAL A 317 -11.29 8.74 50.87
N ARG A 318 -11.43 7.41 50.90
CA ARG A 318 -11.55 6.65 52.15
C ARG A 318 -10.27 6.73 52.99
N ARG A 319 -9.09 6.63 52.38
CA ARG A 319 -7.79 6.80 53.06
C ARG A 319 -7.62 8.21 53.67
N LYS A 320 -8.03 9.26 52.95
CA LYS A 320 -8.06 10.63 53.49
C LYS A 320 -9.05 10.82 54.65
N ARG A 321 -10.13 10.02 54.68
CA ARG A 321 -11.12 10.05 55.77
C ARG A 321 -10.59 9.37 57.04
N TYR A 322 -9.84 8.27 56.90
CA TYR A 322 -9.15 7.61 58.02
C TYR A 322 -8.03 8.46 58.63
N GLN A 323 -7.30 9.22 57.81
CA GLN A 323 -6.27 10.16 58.31
C GLN A 323 -6.82 11.41 59.03
N ARG A 324 -8.14 11.61 59.07
CA ARG A 324 -8.81 12.73 59.76
C ARG A 324 -9.54 12.33 61.04
N LEU A 325 -9.49 11.05 61.42
CA LEU A 325 -9.96 10.63 62.74
C LEU A 325 -8.90 11.09 63.76
N PRO A 326 -9.28 11.79 64.84
CA PRO A 326 -8.34 12.11 65.92
C PRO A 326 -7.74 10.81 66.45
N SER A 327 -6.45 10.82 66.74
CA SER A 327 -5.85 9.77 67.58
C SER A 327 -6.44 9.92 68.98
N ASP A 328 -6.79 8.82 69.65
CA ASP A 328 -7.25 8.73 71.06
C ASP A 328 -6.22 9.25 72.10
N LYS A 329 -5.34 10.19 71.71
CA LYS A 329 -4.35 10.83 72.58
C LYS A 329 -4.63 12.32 72.84
N ASP A 330 -5.66 12.89 72.23
CA ASP A 330 -5.97 14.33 72.36
C ASP A 330 -7.15 14.61 73.33
N GLU A 331 -7.68 13.60 74.03
CA GLU A 331 -8.83 13.76 74.95
C GLU A 331 -8.46 13.81 76.45
N GLU A 332 -7.16 13.75 76.82
CA GLU A 332 -6.72 13.70 78.22
C GLU A 332 -6.22 15.05 78.79
N THR A 333 -6.61 16.18 78.20
CA THR A 333 -6.36 17.50 78.78
C THR A 333 -7.62 18.34 78.70
N LEU A 334 -8.50 18.21 79.69
CA LEU A 334 -9.48 19.22 80.13
C LEU A 334 -10.22 18.65 81.36
N ASP A 335 -9.52 18.63 82.50
CA ASP A 335 -10.12 18.65 83.85
C ASP A 335 -9.55 19.86 84.60
#